data_AF-A0A537S424-F1
#
_entry.id   AF-A0A537S424-F1
#
_cell.length_a   1.000
_cell.length_b   1.000
_cell.length_c   1.000
_cell.angle_alpha   90.00
_cell.angle_beta   90.00
_cell.angle_gamma   90.00
#
_symmetry.space_group_name_H-M   'P 1'
#
loop_
_entity.id
_entity.type
_entity.pdbx_description
1 polymer ?
#
loop_
_entity_poly.entity_id
_entity_poly.type
_entity_poly.pdbx_seq_one_letter_code
_entity_poly.pdbx_strand_id
1 'polypeptide(L)'
;METERPSPRYSGIDLWSPAEILDSMIEGQFAAVAAVHAARPALERAALAIEERLRAGGRLVYAGAGTSGRLAVQDGAELMPTFSWPAERLLLLMAGGDDALLRAVEGAEDTADEAAALIYQHRIGDKDALIAVAASGTTPFTLACLREAGARGALTVGIANNPDTPLLNEADHPVCLDTGAEPIAGSTRMKAGTAQRVALTLLSSLVMIRLGRVYEGLMVDVQPSNRKLVRRSEAILGQLTGHSREHVRDALRQAKGSVKLALLLLEGQSLGEAQGALAETGGDLRAAKTLLEGRRTQKKRA
;
A
#
# COMPACT_ATOMS: atom_id res chain seq x y z
N MET A 1 1.35 -12.56 -24.62
CA MET A 1 0.96 -12.38 -23.21
C MET A 1 -0.15 -13.38 -22.93
N GLU A 2 0.00 -14.20 -21.89
CA GLU A 2 -1.01 -15.21 -21.53
C GLU A 2 -2.34 -14.55 -21.16
N THR A 3 -2.29 -13.34 -20.56
CA THR A 3 -3.48 -12.56 -20.21
C THR A 3 -4.40 -12.20 -21.40
N GLU A 4 -3.84 -12.12 -22.60
CA GLU A 4 -4.56 -11.76 -23.83
C GLU A 4 -5.02 -12.97 -24.65
N ARG A 5 -4.49 -14.17 -24.36
CA ARG A 5 -4.74 -15.35 -25.17
C ARG A 5 -6.06 -16.03 -24.78
N PRO A 6 -6.84 -16.51 -25.75
CA PRO A 6 -7.96 -17.41 -25.46
C PRO A 6 -7.41 -18.69 -24.83
N SER A 7 -7.99 -19.13 -23.72
CA SER A 7 -7.63 -20.40 -23.10
C SER A 7 -8.60 -21.51 -23.52
N PRO A 8 -8.08 -22.69 -23.93
CA PRO A 8 -8.92 -23.85 -24.24
C PRO A 8 -9.84 -24.27 -23.09
N ARG A 9 -9.46 -23.96 -21.84
CA ARG A 9 -10.29 -24.23 -20.64
C ARG A 9 -11.65 -23.56 -20.74
N TYR A 10 -11.72 -22.37 -21.34
CA TYR A 10 -12.93 -21.53 -21.41
C TYR A 10 -13.57 -21.55 -22.81
N SER A 11 -13.23 -22.54 -23.64
CA SER A 11 -13.80 -22.68 -24.98
C SER A 11 -15.31 -22.88 -24.90
N GLY A 12 -16.06 -22.02 -25.59
CA GLY A 12 -17.53 -22.05 -25.59
C GLY A 12 -18.15 -21.68 -24.25
N ILE A 13 -17.48 -20.85 -23.42
CA ILE A 13 -18.00 -20.39 -22.13
C ILE A 13 -19.37 -19.70 -22.25
N ASP A 14 -19.71 -19.15 -23.42
CA ASP A 14 -21.02 -18.59 -23.75
C ASP A 14 -22.14 -19.62 -23.88
N LEU A 15 -21.80 -20.91 -24.02
CA LEU A 15 -22.73 -22.03 -24.09
C LEU A 15 -22.90 -22.78 -22.76
N TRP A 16 -22.08 -22.46 -21.75
CA TRP A 16 -22.13 -23.11 -20.45
C TRP A 16 -23.37 -22.68 -19.66
N SER A 17 -23.76 -23.47 -18.68
CA SER A 17 -24.82 -23.02 -17.77
C SER A 17 -24.35 -21.82 -16.95
N PRO A 18 -25.26 -20.92 -16.53
CA PRO A 18 -24.90 -19.78 -15.69
C PRO A 18 -24.12 -20.17 -14.42
N ALA A 19 -24.42 -21.33 -13.82
CA ALA A 19 -23.72 -21.82 -12.64
C ALA A 19 -22.25 -22.16 -12.95
N GLU A 20 -21.99 -22.90 -14.03
CA GLU A 20 -20.63 -23.25 -14.45
C GLU A 20 -19.79 -22.02 -14.82
N ILE A 21 -20.42 -21.02 -15.46
CA ILE A 21 -19.76 -19.73 -15.75
C ILE A 21 -19.31 -19.08 -14.44
N LEU A 22 -20.21 -18.95 -13.46
CA LEU A 22 -19.89 -18.35 -12.16
C LEU A 22 -18.82 -19.13 -11.41
N ASP A 23 -18.95 -20.46 -11.32
CA ASP A 23 -17.99 -21.33 -10.62
C ASP A 23 -16.59 -21.18 -11.23
N SER A 24 -16.48 -21.18 -12.56
CA SER A 24 -15.19 -21.00 -13.24
C SER A 24 -14.55 -19.62 -12.99
N MET A 25 -15.37 -18.56 -12.85
CA MET A 25 -14.89 -17.22 -12.52
C MET A 25 -14.45 -17.12 -11.05
N ILE A 26 -15.14 -17.81 -10.13
CA ILE A 26 -14.79 -17.91 -8.71
C ILE A 26 -13.47 -18.67 -8.54
N GLU A 27 -13.31 -19.81 -9.22
CA GLU A 27 -12.03 -20.55 -9.27
C GLU A 27 -10.88 -19.66 -9.74
N GLY A 28 -11.13 -18.81 -10.73
CA GLY A 28 -10.17 -17.81 -11.17
C GLY A 28 -9.72 -16.86 -10.06
N GLN A 29 -10.63 -16.47 -9.16
CA GLN A 29 -10.28 -15.63 -8.01
C GLN A 29 -9.36 -16.35 -7.03
N PHE A 30 -9.59 -17.64 -6.78
CA PHE A 30 -8.69 -18.44 -5.95
C PHE A 30 -7.30 -18.58 -6.58
N ALA A 31 -7.24 -18.79 -7.90
CA ALA A 31 -5.97 -18.82 -8.64
C ALA A 31 -5.22 -17.48 -8.55
N ALA A 32 -5.94 -16.35 -8.59
CA ALA A 32 -5.34 -15.02 -8.40
C ALA A 32 -4.66 -14.88 -7.03
N VAL A 33 -5.31 -15.34 -5.96
CA VAL A 33 -4.72 -15.34 -4.60
C VAL A 33 -3.50 -16.27 -4.53
N ALA A 34 -3.56 -17.44 -5.15
CA ALA A 34 -2.44 -18.37 -5.20
C ALA A 34 -1.21 -17.77 -5.92
N ALA A 35 -1.42 -17.04 -7.03
CA ALA A 35 -0.36 -16.33 -7.75
C ALA A 35 0.33 -15.28 -6.86
N VAL A 36 -0.45 -14.52 -6.08
CA VAL A 36 0.10 -13.55 -5.13
C VAL A 36 0.88 -14.23 -4.01
N HIS A 37 0.40 -15.36 -3.51
CA HIS A 37 1.12 -16.14 -2.49
C HIS A 37 2.48 -16.63 -3.02
N ALA A 38 2.54 -17.08 -4.28
CA ALA A 38 3.80 -17.45 -4.93
C ALA A 38 4.76 -16.25 -5.06
N ALA A 39 4.23 -15.05 -5.32
CA ALA A 39 5.00 -13.81 -5.41
C ALA A 39 5.41 -13.20 -4.05
N ARG A 40 5.04 -13.81 -2.92
CA ARG A 40 5.31 -13.30 -1.56
C ARG A 40 6.77 -12.87 -1.34
N PRO A 41 7.82 -13.64 -1.73
CA PRO A 41 9.20 -13.22 -1.52
C PRO A 41 9.56 -11.92 -2.26
N ALA A 42 8.97 -11.67 -3.42
CA ALA A 42 9.18 -10.44 -4.18
C ALA A 42 8.49 -9.25 -3.51
N LEU A 43 7.25 -9.44 -3.05
CA LEU A 43 6.50 -8.44 -2.28
C LEU A 43 7.22 -8.06 -0.99
N GLU A 44 7.79 -9.02 -0.27
CA GLU A 44 8.57 -8.76 0.95
C GLU A 44 9.80 -7.89 0.65
N ARG A 45 10.59 -8.24 -0.37
CA ARG A 45 11.76 -7.43 -0.76
C ARG A 45 11.37 -6.01 -1.16
N ALA A 46 10.31 -5.86 -1.96
CA ALA A 46 9.80 -4.55 -2.35
C ALA A 46 9.35 -3.73 -1.12
N ALA A 47 8.62 -4.36 -0.19
CA ALA A 47 8.14 -3.70 1.02
C ALA A 47 9.27 -3.17 1.90
N LEU A 48 10.33 -3.96 2.09
CA LEU A 48 11.49 -3.56 2.90
C LEU A 48 12.25 -2.39 2.26
N ALA A 49 12.43 -2.41 0.95
CA ALA A 49 13.08 -1.29 0.24
C ALA A 49 12.22 -0.01 0.26
N ILE A 50 10.90 -0.14 0.09
CA ILE A 50 9.98 0.99 0.24
C ILE A 50 10.04 1.54 1.67
N GLU A 51 10.00 0.67 2.68
CA GLU A 51 10.09 1.08 4.10
C GLU A 51 11.31 1.95 4.35
N GLU A 52 12.50 1.53 3.90
CA GLU A 52 13.75 2.29 4.06
C GLU A 52 13.64 3.69 3.46
N ARG A 53 13.13 3.78 2.22
CA ARG A 53 12.89 5.05 1.52
C ARG A 53 11.97 5.98 2.31
N LEU A 54 10.89 5.40 2.85
CA LEU A 54 9.89 6.14 3.60
C LEU A 54 10.39 6.52 5.00
N ARG A 55 11.29 5.76 5.63
CA ARG A 55 11.93 6.22 6.87
C ARG A 55 12.82 7.44 6.64
N ALA A 56 13.48 7.52 5.49
CA ALA A 56 14.30 8.67 5.10
C ALA A 56 13.49 9.92 4.71
N GLY A 57 12.16 9.90 4.85
CA GLY A 57 11.28 11.04 4.55
C GLY A 57 10.76 11.07 3.10
N GLY A 58 10.97 10.01 2.33
CA GLY A 58 10.52 9.86 0.95
C GLY A 58 9.01 9.89 0.74
N ARG A 59 8.56 9.99 -0.51
CA ARG A 59 7.14 9.85 -0.86
C ARG A 59 6.87 8.48 -1.49
N LEU A 60 5.63 8.01 -1.34
CA LEU A 60 5.13 6.84 -2.05
C LEU A 60 4.36 7.30 -3.28
N VAL A 61 4.71 6.78 -4.44
CA VAL A 61 4.11 7.13 -5.72
C VAL A 61 3.48 5.88 -6.33
N TYR A 62 2.24 5.98 -6.77
CA TYR A 62 1.57 4.93 -7.55
C TYR A 62 1.42 5.39 -9.00
N ALA A 63 1.64 4.49 -9.95
CA ALA A 63 1.47 4.78 -11.38
C ALA A 63 0.77 3.63 -12.10
N GLY A 64 -0.23 3.95 -12.92
CA GLY A 64 -0.95 2.93 -13.70
C GLY A 64 -1.97 3.51 -14.69
N ALA A 65 -2.50 2.64 -15.54
CA ALA A 65 -3.60 2.93 -16.47
C ALA A 65 -4.79 1.99 -16.24
N GLY A 66 -5.99 2.38 -16.69
CA GLY A 66 -7.20 1.56 -16.62
C GLY A 66 -7.46 0.94 -15.24
N THR A 67 -7.79 -0.35 -15.21
CA THR A 67 -8.06 -1.07 -13.95
C THR A 67 -6.85 -1.09 -13.02
N SER A 68 -5.63 -1.32 -13.53
CA SER A 68 -4.42 -1.35 -12.72
C SER A 68 -4.17 -0.01 -12.02
N GLY A 69 -4.33 1.10 -12.75
CA GLY A 69 -4.24 2.45 -12.19
C GLY A 69 -5.30 2.71 -11.11
N ARG A 70 -6.56 2.34 -11.35
CA ARG A 70 -7.63 2.51 -10.36
C ARG A 70 -7.39 1.73 -9.07
N LEU A 71 -6.88 0.50 -9.17
CA LEU A 71 -6.53 -0.31 -8.00
C LEU A 71 -5.35 0.29 -7.22
N ALA A 72 -4.36 0.82 -7.92
CA ALA A 72 -3.22 1.51 -7.33
C ALA A 72 -3.64 2.81 -6.61
N VAL A 73 -4.50 3.61 -7.26
CA VAL A 73 -5.12 4.81 -6.67
C VAL A 73 -5.94 4.45 -5.43
N GLN A 74 -6.75 3.40 -5.50
CA GLN A 74 -7.55 2.95 -4.37
C GLN A 74 -6.69 2.58 -3.16
N ASP A 75 -5.65 1.75 -3.35
CA ASP A 75 -4.74 1.36 -2.27
C ASP A 75 -4.07 2.59 -1.64
N GLY A 76 -3.51 3.48 -2.45
CA GLY A 76 -2.88 4.71 -1.97
C GLY A 76 -3.84 5.63 -1.21
N ALA A 77 -5.05 5.85 -1.73
CA ALA A 77 -6.07 6.69 -1.09
C ALA A 77 -6.51 6.14 0.27
N GLU A 78 -6.53 4.81 0.44
CA GLU A 78 -6.90 4.15 1.70
C GLU A 78 -5.81 4.28 2.79
N LEU A 79 -4.57 4.69 2.44
CA LEU A 79 -3.48 4.86 3.42
C LEU A 79 -3.72 6.00 4.41
N MET A 80 -4.33 7.10 3.95
CA MET A 80 -4.62 8.25 4.81
C MET A 80 -5.65 7.91 5.91
N PRO A 81 -6.87 7.42 5.61
CA PRO A 81 -7.84 7.12 6.66
C PRO A 81 -7.47 5.90 7.53
N THR A 82 -6.60 5.02 7.05
CA THR A 82 -6.20 3.77 7.76
C THR A 82 -4.97 3.99 8.64
N PHE A 83 -3.93 4.60 8.09
CA PHE A 83 -2.62 4.72 8.75
C PHE A 83 -2.22 6.18 9.02
N SER A 84 -3.09 7.15 8.72
CA SER A 84 -2.79 8.59 8.73
C SER A 84 -1.53 8.91 7.93
N TRP A 85 -1.38 8.25 6.79
CA TRP A 85 -0.29 8.55 5.87
C TRP A 85 -0.43 10.00 5.36
N PRO A 86 0.62 10.84 5.43
CA PRO A 86 0.50 12.24 5.06
C PRO A 86 0.22 12.44 3.57
N ALA A 87 -0.69 13.36 3.23
CA ALA A 87 -1.10 13.63 1.85
C ALA A 87 0.09 14.04 0.98
N GLU A 88 0.97 14.88 1.54
CA GLU A 88 2.18 15.38 0.90
C GLU A 88 3.25 14.30 0.65
N ARG A 89 3.08 13.11 1.27
CA ARG A 89 3.93 11.94 1.09
C ARG A 89 3.32 10.87 0.19
N LEU A 90 2.25 11.20 -0.52
CA LEU A 90 1.56 10.31 -1.45
C LEU A 90 1.34 11.01 -2.79
N LEU A 91 1.66 10.33 -3.88
CA LEU A 91 1.32 10.77 -5.24
C LEU A 91 0.63 9.63 -5.98
N LEU A 92 -0.43 9.96 -6.72
CA LEU A 92 -1.25 9.01 -7.45
C LEU A 92 -1.28 9.44 -8.92
N LEU A 93 -0.49 8.76 -9.75
CA LEU A 93 -0.35 9.04 -11.17
C LEU A 93 -1.26 8.10 -11.97
N MET A 94 -2.32 8.66 -12.52
CA MET A 94 -3.33 7.96 -13.32
C MET A 94 -3.21 8.42 -14.77
N ALA A 95 -3.02 7.48 -15.69
CA ALA A 95 -3.14 7.75 -17.11
C ALA A 95 -4.54 8.33 -17.41
N GLY A 96 -4.60 9.52 -18.05
CA GLY A 96 -5.85 10.25 -18.29
C GLY A 96 -6.38 11.06 -17.09
N GLY A 97 -5.60 11.16 -16.00
CA GLY A 97 -5.89 12.00 -14.84
C GLY A 97 -7.11 11.56 -14.02
N ASP A 98 -7.68 12.49 -13.27
CA ASP A 98 -8.80 12.24 -12.34
C ASP A 98 -10.07 11.71 -13.05
N ASP A 99 -10.31 12.14 -14.29
CA ASP A 99 -11.45 11.69 -15.09
C ASP A 99 -11.41 10.18 -15.37
N ALA A 100 -10.20 9.61 -15.48
CA ALA A 100 -9.98 8.19 -15.72
C ALA A 100 -10.40 7.30 -14.52
N LEU A 101 -10.61 7.88 -13.35
CA LEU A 101 -11.11 7.18 -12.17
C LEU A 101 -12.56 6.74 -12.35
N LEU A 102 -13.39 7.61 -12.95
CA LEU A 102 -14.82 7.35 -13.12
C LEU A 102 -15.18 6.88 -14.53
N ARG A 103 -14.34 7.15 -15.52
CA ARG A 103 -14.60 6.83 -16.93
C ARG A 103 -13.37 6.19 -17.56
N ALA A 104 -13.57 5.38 -18.60
CA ALA A 104 -12.46 4.99 -19.46
C ALA A 104 -12.10 6.19 -20.34
N VAL A 105 -10.81 6.53 -20.40
CA VAL A 105 -10.28 7.56 -21.30
C VAL A 105 -9.51 6.82 -22.37
N GLU A 106 -10.03 6.83 -23.59
CA GLU A 106 -9.45 6.13 -24.74
C GLU A 106 -8.08 6.73 -25.08
N GLY A 107 -7.08 5.86 -25.34
CA GLY A 107 -5.71 6.28 -25.69
C GLY A 107 -4.87 6.83 -24.53
N ALA A 108 -5.43 7.02 -23.33
CA ALA A 108 -4.67 7.55 -22.18
C ALA A 108 -3.48 6.67 -21.80
N GLU A 109 -3.54 5.36 -22.07
CA GLU A 109 -2.47 4.43 -21.74
C GLU A 109 -1.24 4.52 -22.66
N ASP A 110 -1.38 5.18 -23.81
CA ASP A 110 -0.33 5.37 -24.83
C ASP A 110 0.43 6.70 -24.68
N THR A 111 0.15 7.48 -23.63
CA THR A 111 0.73 8.83 -23.44
C THR A 111 2.06 8.82 -22.66
N ALA A 112 3.10 8.22 -23.25
CA ALA A 112 4.43 8.16 -22.64
C ALA A 112 5.04 9.54 -22.32
N ASP A 113 4.83 10.53 -23.19
CA ASP A 113 5.34 11.90 -22.97
C ASP A 113 4.67 12.59 -21.78
N GLU A 114 3.38 12.33 -21.54
CA GLU A 114 2.65 12.85 -20.38
C GLU A 114 3.16 12.23 -19.08
N ALA A 115 3.49 10.93 -19.09
CA ALA A 115 4.09 10.25 -17.95
C ALA A 115 5.41 10.91 -17.54
N ALA A 116 6.33 11.15 -18.49
CA ALA A 116 7.60 11.81 -18.23
C ALA A 116 7.41 13.23 -17.67
N ALA A 117 6.46 13.99 -18.24
CA ALA A 117 6.11 15.32 -17.76
C ALA A 117 5.60 15.31 -16.32
N LEU A 118 4.78 14.33 -15.92
CA LEU A 118 4.29 14.18 -14.55
C LEU A 118 5.43 13.87 -13.57
N ILE A 119 6.34 12.95 -13.92
CA ILE A 119 7.53 12.65 -13.11
C ILE A 119 8.37 13.93 -12.89
N TYR A 120 8.55 14.72 -13.94
CA TYR A 120 9.27 15.99 -13.87
C TYR A 120 8.54 17.02 -12.99
N GLN A 121 7.25 17.25 -13.24
CA GLN A 121 6.41 18.24 -12.56
C GLN A 121 6.35 17.98 -11.05
N HIS A 122 6.17 16.72 -10.65
CA HIS A 122 6.13 16.33 -9.25
C HIS A 122 7.51 16.17 -8.61
N ARG A 123 8.59 16.42 -9.36
CA ARG A 123 9.98 16.32 -8.91
C ARG A 123 10.27 14.96 -8.28
N ILE A 124 9.76 13.89 -8.89
CA ILE A 124 9.99 12.52 -8.42
C ILE A 124 11.46 12.15 -8.64
N GLY A 125 12.11 11.57 -7.62
CA GLY A 125 13.54 11.24 -7.69
C GLY A 125 14.06 10.36 -6.56
N ASP A 126 15.35 10.52 -6.24
CA ASP A 126 16.17 9.71 -5.32
C ASP A 126 15.67 9.53 -3.87
N LYS A 127 14.62 10.25 -3.48
CA LYS A 127 13.94 10.05 -2.18
C LYS A 127 12.64 9.29 -2.29
N ASP A 128 12.09 9.11 -3.48
CA ASP A 128 10.75 8.54 -3.67
C ASP A 128 10.81 7.05 -4.00
N ALA A 129 9.71 6.35 -3.70
CA ALA A 129 9.47 4.99 -4.16
C ALA A 129 8.23 4.99 -5.07
N LEU A 130 8.38 4.50 -6.29
CA LEU A 130 7.34 4.41 -7.29
C LEU A 130 6.90 2.95 -7.50
N ILE A 131 5.61 2.70 -7.36
CA ILE A 131 4.95 1.42 -7.65
C ILE A 131 4.18 1.58 -8.96
N ALA A 132 4.69 0.93 -10.01
CA ALA A 132 4.10 0.90 -11.34
C ALA A 132 3.32 -0.40 -11.53
N VAL A 133 2.05 -0.30 -11.94
CA VAL A 133 1.15 -1.46 -12.05
C VAL A 133 0.54 -1.52 -13.45
N ALA A 134 0.82 -2.60 -14.18
CA ALA A 134 0.18 -2.91 -15.46
C ALA A 134 0.09 -4.42 -15.67
N ALA A 135 -1.13 -4.95 -15.89
CA ALA A 135 -1.33 -6.39 -16.08
C ALA A 135 -0.51 -6.95 -17.26
N SER A 136 -0.48 -6.22 -18.38
CA SER A 136 0.31 -6.56 -19.57
C SER A 136 1.82 -6.48 -19.33
N GLY A 137 2.26 -5.63 -18.39
CA GLY A 137 3.67 -5.27 -18.20
C GLY A 137 4.27 -4.46 -19.36
N THR A 138 3.45 -4.01 -20.31
CA THR A 138 3.90 -3.27 -21.52
C THR A 138 3.18 -1.94 -21.71
N THR A 139 2.27 -1.54 -20.80
CA THR A 139 1.51 -0.29 -20.90
C THR A 139 2.45 0.92 -20.99
N PRO A 140 2.43 1.70 -22.10
CA PRO A 140 3.41 2.76 -22.36
C PRO A 140 3.48 3.83 -21.26
N PHE A 141 2.35 4.37 -20.80
CA PHE A 141 2.30 5.36 -19.72
C PHE A 141 2.99 4.84 -18.44
N THR A 142 2.65 3.62 -18.03
CA THR A 142 3.17 3.01 -16.81
C THR A 142 4.67 2.72 -16.90
N LEU A 143 5.11 2.22 -18.05
CA LEU A 143 6.52 1.93 -18.29
C LEU A 143 7.36 3.22 -18.36
N ALA A 144 6.84 4.28 -18.98
CA ALA A 144 7.47 5.60 -19.01
C ALA A 144 7.59 6.20 -17.59
N CYS A 145 6.55 6.14 -16.77
CA CYS A 145 6.61 6.53 -15.36
C CYS A 145 7.74 5.80 -14.61
N LEU A 146 7.84 4.48 -14.79
CA LEU A 146 8.87 3.68 -14.14
C LEU A 146 10.29 4.06 -14.60
N ARG A 147 10.52 4.12 -15.92
CA ARG A 147 11.81 4.48 -16.51
C ARG A 147 12.29 5.85 -16.08
N GLU A 148 11.42 6.85 -16.15
CA GLU A 148 11.80 8.23 -15.83
C GLU A 148 12.03 8.44 -14.34
N ALA A 149 11.24 7.77 -13.49
CA ALA A 149 11.49 7.80 -12.05
C ALA A 149 12.83 7.11 -11.71
N GLY A 150 13.09 5.93 -12.29
CA GLY A 150 14.34 5.19 -12.11
C GLY A 150 15.57 5.95 -12.59
N ALA A 151 15.50 6.60 -13.77
CA ALA A 151 16.57 7.46 -14.30
C ALA A 151 16.90 8.65 -13.37
N ARG A 152 15.93 9.08 -12.55
CA ARG A 152 16.06 10.14 -11.53
C ARG A 152 16.44 9.60 -10.16
N GLY A 153 16.74 8.30 -10.08
CA GLY A 153 17.19 7.60 -8.90
C GLY A 153 16.07 7.13 -7.98
N ALA A 154 14.78 7.29 -8.33
CA ALA A 154 13.65 6.76 -7.56
C ALA A 154 13.76 5.23 -7.39
N LEU A 155 13.33 4.69 -6.25
CA LEU A 155 13.17 3.25 -6.10
C LEU A 155 11.98 2.82 -6.93
N THR A 156 12.13 1.79 -7.77
CA THR A 156 11.08 1.34 -8.68
C THR A 156 10.60 -0.07 -8.35
N VAL A 157 9.28 -0.22 -8.23
CA VAL A 157 8.59 -1.50 -8.08
C VAL A 157 7.67 -1.69 -9.28
N GLY A 158 7.89 -2.76 -10.04
CA GLY A 158 7.07 -3.11 -11.20
C GLY A 158 6.17 -4.30 -10.87
N ILE A 159 4.84 -4.13 -10.99
CA ILE A 159 3.86 -5.19 -10.78
C ILE A 159 3.17 -5.52 -12.10
N ALA A 160 3.32 -6.76 -12.56
CA ALA A 160 2.71 -7.25 -13.80
C ALA A 160 2.19 -8.67 -13.65
N ASN A 161 1.31 -9.09 -14.56
CA ASN A 161 0.69 -10.43 -14.54
C ASN A 161 1.23 -11.38 -15.60
N ASN A 162 2.15 -10.89 -16.44
CA ASN A 162 2.89 -11.70 -17.41
C ASN A 162 4.38 -11.71 -17.02
N PRO A 163 5.05 -12.87 -17.05
CA PRO A 163 6.49 -12.94 -16.88
C PRO A 163 7.23 -12.28 -18.06
N ASP A 164 8.51 -11.97 -17.85
CA ASP A 164 9.44 -11.49 -18.89
C ASP A 164 8.98 -10.21 -19.62
N THR A 165 8.28 -9.32 -18.91
CA THR A 165 7.81 -8.05 -19.46
C THR A 165 8.81 -6.92 -19.24
N PRO A 166 8.82 -5.86 -20.09
CA PRO A 166 9.64 -4.68 -19.87
C PRO A 166 9.49 -4.08 -18.47
N LEU A 167 8.25 -3.99 -17.96
CA LEU A 167 8.00 -3.45 -16.63
C LEU A 167 8.71 -4.24 -15.51
N LEU A 168 8.79 -5.56 -15.64
CA LEU A 168 9.48 -6.41 -14.66
C LEU A 168 11.01 -6.38 -14.88
N ASN A 169 11.47 -6.39 -16.12
CA ASN A 169 12.90 -6.43 -16.42
C ASN A 169 13.64 -5.14 -16.05
N GLU A 170 12.91 -4.02 -15.96
CA GLU A 170 13.49 -2.70 -15.74
C GLU A 170 13.26 -2.14 -14.32
N ALA A 171 12.43 -2.80 -13.51
CA ALA A 171 12.19 -2.39 -12.12
C ALA A 171 13.31 -2.88 -11.19
N ASP A 172 13.67 -2.09 -10.17
CA ASP A 172 14.57 -2.53 -9.09
C ASP A 172 13.97 -3.74 -8.34
N HIS A 173 12.65 -3.70 -8.14
CA HIS A 173 11.88 -4.77 -7.49
C HIS A 173 10.72 -5.25 -8.37
N PRO A 174 10.94 -6.27 -9.21
CA PRO A 174 9.87 -6.88 -9.99
C PRO A 174 8.99 -7.79 -9.14
N VAL A 175 7.68 -7.70 -9.35
CA VAL A 175 6.65 -8.55 -8.75
C VAL A 175 5.78 -9.13 -9.87
N CYS A 176 6.09 -10.37 -10.27
CA CYS A 176 5.29 -11.12 -11.24
C CYS A 176 4.14 -11.85 -10.54
N LEU A 177 2.91 -11.43 -10.85
CA LEU A 177 1.67 -12.05 -10.39
C LEU A 177 1.11 -12.95 -11.50
N ASP A 178 1.79 -14.06 -11.78
CA ASP A 178 1.42 -14.95 -12.90
C ASP A 178 0.05 -15.62 -12.68
N THR A 179 -0.98 -15.01 -13.24
CA THR A 179 -2.38 -15.46 -13.13
C THR A 179 -2.82 -16.35 -14.30
N GLY A 180 -1.98 -16.49 -15.34
CA GLY A 180 -2.34 -17.12 -16.61
C GLY A 180 -3.51 -16.43 -17.34
N ALA A 181 -4.08 -17.14 -18.31
CA ALA A 181 -5.15 -16.63 -19.19
C ALA A 181 -6.48 -16.39 -18.47
N GLU A 182 -7.20 -15.34 -18.86
CA GLU A 182 -8.48 -14.95 -18.26
C GLU A 182 -9.68 -15.80 -18.78
N PRO A 183 -10.77 -15.95 -18.00
CA PRO A 183 -12.01 -16.58 -18.47
C PRO A 183 -12.59 -15.91 -19.72
N ILE A 184 -12.47 -14.58 -19.79
CA ILE A 184 -12.75 -13.78 -20.97
C ILE A 184 -11.40 -13.25 -21.46
N ALA A 185 -10.95 -13.69 -22.63
CA ALA A 185 -9.64 -13.34 -23.17
C ALA A 185 -9.42 -11.82 -23.17
N GLY A 186 -8.29 -11.36 -22.62
CA GLY A 186 -7.95 -9.94 -22.50
C GLY A 186 -8.67 -9.17 -21.38
N SER A 187 -9.67 -9.76 -20.71
CA SER A 187 -10.38 -9.10 -19.62
C SER A 187 -9.60 -9.15 -18.29
N THR A 188 -8.43 -8.51 -18.27
CA THR A 188 -7.51 -8.45 -17.12
C THR A 188 -8.08 -7.76 -15.88
N ARG A 189 -9.26 -7.13 -15.97
CA ARG A 189 -10.01 -6.68 -14.79
C ARG A 189 -10.49 -7.83 -13.88
N MET A 190 -10.31 -9.08 -14.31
CA MET A 190 -10.72 -10.29 -13.60
C MET A 190 -9.59 -10.81 -12.71
N LYS A 191 -8.93 -11.93 -13.05
CA LYS A 191 -7.93 -12.55 -12.17
C LYS A 191 -6.74 -11.64 -11.94
N ALA A 192 -6.22 -11.00 -13.00
CA ALA A 192 -5.10 -10.10 -12.91
C ALA A 192 -5.39 -8.91 -11.97
N GLY A 193 -6.57 -8.27 -12.13
CA GLY A 193 -7.04 -7.21 -11.24
C GLY A 193 -7.17 -7.66 -9.78
N THR A 194 -7.74 -8.84 -9.52
CA THR A 194 -7.81 -9.39 -8.16
C THR A 194 -6.42 -9.62 -7.56
N ALA A 195 -5.50 -10.21 -8.33
CA ALA A 195 -4.13 -10.41 -7.88
C ALA A 195 -3.45 -9.08 -7.55
N GLN A 196 -3.61 -8.06 -8.40
CA GLN A 196 -3.08 -6.72 -8.16
C GLN A 196 -3.66 -6.09 -6.88
N ARG A 197 -4.98 -6.17 -6.65
CA ARG A 197 -5.61 -5.63 -5.44
C ARG A 197 -5.07 -6.30 -4.17
N VAL A 198 -4.93 -7.63 -4.19
CA VAL A 198 -4.39 -8.39 -3.05
C VAL A 198 -2.91 -8.01 -2.83
N ALA A 199 -2.10 -8.00 -3.89
CA ALA A 199 -0.69 -7.65 -3.82
C ALA A 199 -0.45 -6.23 -3.28
N LEU A 200 -1.19 -5.24 -3.78
CA LEU A 200 -1.11 -3.84 -3.33
C LEU A 200 -1.47 -3.72 -1.85
N THR A 201 -2.60 -4.31 -1.43
CA THR A 201 -3.03 -4.31 -0.03
C THR A 201 -1.97 -4.94 0.89
N LEU A 202 -1.38 -6.06 0.48
CA LEU A 202 -0.33 -6.74 1.26
C LEU A 202 0.94 -5.91 1.35
N LEU A 203 1.40 -5.36 0.22
CA LEU A 203 2.59 -4.54 0.12
C LEU A 203 2.47 -3.30 1.00
N SER A 204 1.40 -2.54 0.81
CA SER A 204 1.16 -1.28 1.51
C SER A 204 0.94 -1.51 3.00
N SER A 205 0.18 -2.55 3.39
CA SER A 205 -0.01 -2.91 4.80
C SER A 205 1.29 -3.34 5.48
N LEU A 206 2.12 -4.15 4.81
CA LEU A 206 3.41 -4.56 5.36
C LEU A 206 4.31 -3.35 5.60
N VAL A 207 4.43 -2.45 4.61
CA VAL A 207 5.17 -1.18 4.74
C VAL A 207 4.67 -0.39 5.96
N MET A 208 3.35 -0.20 6.10
CA MET A 208 2.78 0.60 7.19
C MET A 208 2.93 -0.06 8.57
N ILE A 209 2.83 -1.39 8.64
CA ILE A 209 3.12 -2.16 9.87
C ILE A 209 4.58 -1.95 10.27
N ARG A 210 5.51 -2.09 9.32
CA ARG A 210 6.94 -1.91 9.57
C ARG A 210 7.28 -0.49 9.99
N LEU A 211 6.63 0.52 9.42
CA LEU A 211 6.73 1.92 9.84
C LEU A 211 6.07 2.20 11.21
N GLY A 212 5.63 1.19 11.95
CA GLY A 212 5.13 1.30 13.32
C GLY A 212 3.72 1.90 13.41
N ARG A 213 2.95 1.91 12.31
CA ARG A 213 1.59 2.50 12.27
C ARG A 213 0.52 1.58 12.87
N VAL A 214 0.89 0.33 13.13
CA VAL A 214 0.06 -0.72 13.72
C VAL A 214 0.74 -1.27 14.98
N TYR A 215 -0.03 -1.51 16.03
CA TYR A 215 0.42 -2.14 17.26
C TYR A 215 -0.63 -3.14 17.74
N GLU A 216 -0.23 -4.40 17.93
CA GLU A 216 -1.13 -5.48 18.38
C GLU A 216 -2.36 -5.67 17.49
N GLY A 217 -2.19 -5.49 16.18
CA GLY A 217 -3.28 -5.56 15.19
C GLY A 217 -4.20 -4.34 15.18
N LEU A 218 -3.89 -3.29 15.95
CA LEU A 218 -4.68 -2.06 16.04
C LEU A 218 -3.99 -0.90 15.32
N MET A 219 -4.77 -0.10 14.59
CA MET A 219 -4.28 1.12 13.91
C MET A 219 -4.04 2.24 14.93
N VAL A 220 -2.82 2.34 15.44
CA VAL A 220 -2.43 3.28 16.51
C VAL A 220 -1.98 4.64 16.01
N ASP A 221 -1.85 4.84 14.70
CA ASP A 221 -1.61 6.15 14.10
C ASP A 221 -2.89 6.82 13.59
N VAL A 222 -4.09 6.32 13.91
CA VAL A 222 -5.36 6.96 13.53
C VAL A 222 -5.41 8.41 14.03
N GLN A 223 -5.65 9.35 13.11
CA GLN A 223 -5.98 10.72 13.46
C GLN A 223 -7.48 10.87 13.69
N PRO A 224 -7.93 11.34 14.88
CA PRO A 224 -9.34 11.48 15.19
C PRO A 224 -9.94 12.73 14.52
N SER A 225 -10.09 12.72 13.19
CA SER A 225 -10.66 13.83 12.40
C SER A 225 -12.19 13.89 12.41
N ASN A 226 -12.86 12.85 12.91
CA ASN A 226 -14.31 12.79 13.02
C ASN A 226 -14.76 11.97 14.23
N ARG A 227 -16.06 12.05 14.58
CA ARG A 227 -16.63 11.37 15.76
C ARG A 227 -16.41 9.85 15.74
N LYS A 228 -16.37 9.20 14.58
CA LYS A 228 -16.11 7.75 14.45
C LYS A 228 -14.66 7.44 14.81
N LEU A 229 -13.70 8.23 14.34
CA LEU A 229 -12.27 8.03 14.60
C LEU A 229 -11.90 8.39 16.05
N VAL A 230 -12.56 9.37 16.66
CA VAL A 230 -12.45 9.63 18.12
C VAL A 230 -12.89 8.40 18.91
N ARG A 231 -14.09 7.86 18.63
CA ARG A 231 -14.60 6.66 19.31
C ARG A 231 -13.71 5.43 19.11
N ARG A 232 -13.14 5.28 17.91
CA ARG A 232 -12.17 4.21 17.62
C ARG A 232 -10.91 4.37 18.46
N SER A 233 -10.39 5.59 18.60
CA SER A 233 -9.21 5.89 19.44
C SER A 233 -9.48 5.56 20.91
N GLU A 234 -10.66 5.95 21.43
CA GLU A 234 -11.10 5.58 22.79
C GLU A 234 -11.19 4.06 22.97
N ALA A 235 -11.75 3.34 21.99
CA ALA A 235 -11.91 1.88 22.05
C ALA A 235 -10.56 1.15 22.02
N ILE A 236 -9.63 1.57 21.16
CA ILE A 236 -8.27 1.03 21.07
C ILE A 236 -7.56 1.17 22.41
N LEU A 237 -7.56 2.37 23.01
CA LEU A 237 -6.89 2.60 24.28
C LEU A 237 -7.56 1.85 25.43
N GLY A 238 -8.88 1.77 25.45
CA GLY A 238 -9.61 0.95 26.43
C GLY A 238 -9.24 -0.54 26.33
N GLN A 239 -9.13 -1.07 25.12
CA GLN A 239 -8.71 -2.46 24.89
C GLN A 239 -7.26 -2.70 25.33
N LEU A 240 -6.34 -1.79 25.02
CA LEU A 240 -4.91 -1.94 25.32
C LEU A 240 -4.57 -1.75 26.80
N THR A 241 -5.33 -0.93 27.53
CA THR A 241 -4.95 -0.48 28.88
C THR A 241 -5.91 -0.90 29.98
N GLY A 242 -7.14 -1.33 29.65
CA GLY A 242 -8.20 -1.60 30.62
C GLY A 242 -8.68 -0.38 31.42
N HIS A 243 -8.23 0.83 31.09
CA HIS A 243 -8.60 2.04 31.82
C HIS A 243 -10.05 2.48 31.52
N SER A 244 -10.62 3.27 32.44
CA SER A 244 -11.95 3.86 32.26
C SER A 244 -11.98 4.82 31.07
N ARG A 245 -13.18 5.00 30.49
CA ARG A 245 -13.40 5.96 29.40
C ARG A 245 -12.98 7.38 29.77
N GLU A 246 -13.11 7.76 31.04
CA GLU A 246 -12.70 9.08 31.52
C GLU A 246 -11.19 9.27 31.46
N HIS A 247 -10.41 8.33 32.00
CA HIS A 247 -8.95 8.37 31.93
C HIS A 247 -8.45 8.33 30.48
N VAL A 248 -9.05 7.49 29.64
CA VAL A 248 -8.71 7.40 28.20
C VAL A 248 -8.93 8.74 27.49
N ARG A 249 -10.07 9.40 27.75
CA ARG A 249 -10.35 10.73 27.18
C ARG A 249 -9.39 11.78 27.66
N ASP A 250 -9.03 11.75 28.94
CA ASP A 250 -8.07 12.69 29.48
C ASP A 250 -6.69 12.53 28.85
N ALA A 251 -6.20 11.29 28.76
CA ALA A 251 -4.94 10.98 28.09
C ALA A 251 -4.96 11.39 26.61
N LEU A 252 -6.06 11.15 25.87
CA LEU A 252 -6.20 11.61 24.49
C LEU A 252 -6.17 13.14 24.38
N ARG A 253 -6.78 13.87 25.31
CA ARG A 253 -6.72 15.35 25.32
C ARG A 253 -5.29 15.83 25.56
N GLN A 254 -4.60 15.28 26.55
CA GLN A 254 -3.20 15.61 26.83
C GLN A 254 -2.28 15.28 25.64
N ALA A 255 -2.55 14.14 24.98
CA ALA A 255 -1.81 13.68 23.79
C ALA A 255 -2.24 14.36 22.48
N LYS A 256 -3.14 15.36 22.52
CA LYS A 256 -3.67 16.05 21.34
C LYS A 256 -4.22 15.09 20.27
N GLY A 257 -4.86 14.01 20.71
CA GLY A 257 -5.47 12.99 19.86
C GLY A 257 -4.52 11.87 19.39
N SER A 258 -3.21 11.93 19.72
CA SER A 258 -2.28 10.84 19.40
C SER A 258 -2.55 9.62 20.29
N VAL A 259 -2.95 8.50 19.68
CA VAL A 259 -3.19 7.23 20.38
C VAL A 259 -1.90 6.67 20.97
N LYS A 260 -0.78 6.69 20.23
CA LYS A 260 0.53 6.23 20.72
C LYS A 260 0.96 6.98 21.99
N LEU A 261 0.87 8.31 21.95
CA LEU A 261 1.26 9.14 23.09
C LEU A 261 0.30 8.94 24.27
N ALA A 262 -1.01 8.91 24.02
CA ALA A 262 -2.01 8.63 25.06
C ALA A 262 -1.79 7.26 25.73
N LEU A 263 -1.40 6.23 24.97
CA LEU A 263 -1.08 4.92 25.52
C LEU A 263 0.07 5.00 26.53
N LEU A 264 1.16 5.69 26.17
CA LEU A 264 2.31 5.85 27.07
C LEU A 264 1.95 6.66 28.33
N LEU A 265 1.10 7.68 28.21
CA LEU A 265 0.60 8.44 29.37
C LEU A 265 -0.22 7.56 30.31
N LEU A 266 -1.11 6.71 29.77
CA LEU A 266 -1.90 5.75 30.55
C LEU A 266 -1.02 4.68 31.22
N GLU A 267 0.17 4.41 30.68
CA GLU A 267 1.20 3.54 31.27
C GLU A 267 2.10 4.27 32.29
N GLY A 268 1.73 5.50 32.66
CA GLY A 268 2.36 6.29 33.72
C GLY A 268 3.62 7.03 33.28
N GLN A 269 3.85 7.23 31.99
CA GLN A 269 4.96 8.03 31.48
C GLN A 269 4.59 9.52 31.51
N SER A 270 5.58 10.38 31.79
CA SER A 270 5.37 11.82 31.61
C SER A 270 5.27 12.17 30.12
N LEU A 271 4.62 13.28 29.81
CA LEU A 271 4.47 13.76 28.42
C LEU A 271 5.83 13.91 27.72
N GLY A 272 6.82 14.47 28.42
CA GLY A 272 8.17 14.67 27.88
C GLY A 272 8.90 13.36 27.63
N GLU A 273 8.83 12.39 28.55
CA GLU A 273 9.45 11.07 28.37
C GLU A 273 8.81 10.30 27.21
N ALA A 274 7.48 10.32 27.13
CA ALA A 274 6.75 9.65 26.06
C ALA A 274 7.02 10.27 24.68
N GLN A 275 7.02 11.61 24.58
CA GLN A 275 7.38 12.32 23.34
C GLN A 275 8.83 12.03 22.92
N GLY A 276 9.77 12.10 23.88
CA GLY A 276 11.18 11.83 23.61
C GLY A 276 11.41 10.40 23.13
N ALA A 277 10.78 9.41 23.78
CA ALA A 277 10.90 8.01 23.39
C ALA A 277 10.33 7.74 21.99
N LEU A 278 9.15 8.29 21.67
CA LEU A 278 8.58 8.16 20.33
C LEU A 278 9.44 8.85 19.26
N ALA A 279 10.03 10.01 19.55
CA ALA A 279 10.91 10.68 18.61
C ALA A 279 12.19 9.86 18.33
N GLU A 280 12.80 9.31 19.39
CA GLU A 280 14.03 8.52 19.30
C GLU A 280 13.84 7.19 18.55
N THR A 281 12.64 6.61 18.62
CA THR A 281 12.31 5.35 17.92
C THR A 281 11.62 5.55 16.58
N GLY A 282 11.60 6.77 16.04
CA GLY A 282 10.95 7.07 14.76
C GLY A 282 9.44 6.80 14.76
N GLY A 283 8.80 6.93 15.92
CA GLY A 283 7.36 6.72 16.11
C GLY A 283 6.95 5.26 16.33
N ASP A 284 7.89 4.31 16.40
CA ASP A 284 7.57 2.92 16.75
C ASP A 284 7.21 2.81 18.24
N LEU A 285 5.94 2.50 18.50
CA LEU A 285 5.39 2.41 19.85
C LEU A 285 5.99 1.24 20.65
N ARG A 286 6.25 0.09 20.02
CA ARG A 286 6.81 -1.07 20.71
C ARG A 286 8.25 -0.79 21.12
N ALA A 287 9.04 -0.22 20.21
CA ALA A 287 10.40 0.20 20.50
C ALA A 287 10.43 1.28 21.60
N ALA A 288 9.51 2.26 21.55
CA ALA A 288 9.44 3.33 22.56
C ALA A 288 9.15 2.77 23.96
N LYS A 289 8.26 1.78 24.07
CA LYS A 289 7.97 1.11 25.34
C LYS A 289 9.20 0.37 25.88
N THR A 290 9.88 -0.41 25.06
CA THR A 290 11.11 -1.11 25.45
C THR A 290 12.21 -0.14 25.91
N LEU A 291 12.38 0.99 25.22
CA LEU A 291 13.33 2.04 25.59
C LEU A 291 13.03 2.61 27.00
N LEU A 292 11.75 2.90 27.28
CA LEU A 292 11.31 3.45 28.57
C LEU A 292 11.46 2.44 29.71
N GLU A 293 11.17 1.16 29.47
CA GLU A 293 11.40 0.07 30.42
C GLU A 293 12.88 -0.09 30.78
N GLY A 294 13.77 -0.01 29.78
CA GLY A 294 15.22 -0.04 29.96
C GLY A 294 15.71 1.11 30.85
N ARG A 295 15.22 2.34 30.60
CA ARG A 295 15.55 3.54 31.39
C ARG A 295 15.10 3.42 32.85
N ARG A 296 13.90 2.88 33.10
CA ARG A 296 13.40 2.64 34.47
C ARG A 296 14.27 1.63 35.22
N THR A 297 14.72 0.59 34.53
CA THR A 297 15.57 -0.45 35.13
C THR A 297 16.95 0.09 35.52
N GLN A 298 17.54 0.96 34.68
CA GLN A 298 18.81 1.62 34.99
C GLN A 298 18.68 2.60 36.17
N LYS A 299 17.63 3.44 36.20
CA LYS A 299 17.37 4.36 37.34
C LYS A 299 17.14 3.64 38.68
N LYS A 300 16.66 2.39 38.67
CA LYS A 300 16.48 1.58 39.89
C LYS A 300 17.78 0.92 40.38
N ARG A 301 18.80 0.83 39.52
CA ARG A 301 20.10 0.19 39.82
C ARG A 301 21.20 1.20 40.17
N ALA A 302 21.03 2.47 39.77
CA ALA A 302 21.86 3.61 40.18
C ALA A 302 21.37 4.16 41.53
#